data_AF-A0AAN6U0Z0-F1
#
_entry.id   AF-A0AAN6U0Z0-F1
#
_cell.length_a   1.000
_cell.length_b   1.000
_cell.length_c   1.000
_cell.angle_alpha   90.00
_cell.angle_beta   90.00
_cell.angle_gamma   90.00
#
_symmetry.space_group_name_H-M   'P 1'
#
loop_
_entity.id
_entity.type
_entity.pdbx_description
1 polymer ?
#
loop_
_entity_poly.entity_id
_entity_poly.type
_entity_poly.pdbx_seq_one_letter_code
_entity_poly.pdbx_strand_id
1 'polypeptide(L)' 'MERETVRAFFVNGIGLDEVGEKDFAARLKEERVRWHPDKMQQRLGGKVDDKVMRDVTAIFQVVDALWNDTWKKGG' A
#
# COMPACT_ATOMS: atom_id res chain seq x y z
N MET A 1 5.94 5.85 -12.03
CA MET A 1 5.56 4.43 -11.91
C MET A 1 4.11 4.27 -12.33
N GLU A 2 3.78 3.20 -13.05
CA GLU A 2 2.38 2.89 -13.37
C GLU A 2 1.70 2.27 -12.14
N ARG A 3 0.51 2.79 -11.79
CA ARG A 3 -0.25 2.38 -10.59
C ARG A 3 -0.59 0.88 -10.61
N GLU A 4 -0.76 0.32 -11.81
CA GLU A 4 -1.01 -1.11 -12.01
C GLU A 4 0.18 -1.99 -11.60
N THR A 5 1.42 -1.57 -11.86
CA THR A 5 2.60 -2.33 -11.45
C THR A 5 2.69 -2.42 -9.92
N VAL A 6 2.41 -1.32 -9.23
CA VAL A 6 2.38 -1.26 -7.77
C VAL A 6 1.29 -2.18 -7.23
N ARG A 7 0.09 -2.12 -7.81
CA ARG A 7 -1.01 -3.03 -7.46
C ARG A 7 -0.64 -4.49 -7.67
N ALA A 8 -0.09 -4.83 -8.84
CA ALA A 8 0.31 -6.20 -9.15
C ALA A 8 1.39 -6.71 -8.19
N PHE A 9 2.34 -5.85 -7.80
CA PHE A 9 3.36 -6.18 -6.80
C PHE A 9 2.74 -6.55 -5.45
N PHE A 10 1.76 -5.78 -4.95
CA PHE A 10 1.09 -6.11 -3.69
C PHE A 10 0.22 -7.37 -3.78
N VAL A 11 -0.50 -7.54 -4.89
CA VAL A 11 -1.36 -8.71 -5.08
C VAL A 11 -0.54 -10.01 -5.19
N ASN A 12 0.52 -10.00 -5.99
CA ASN A 12 1.41 -11.15 -6.13
C ASN A 12 2.33 -11.34 -4.92
N GLY A 13 2.81 -10.25 -4.31
CA GLY A 13 3.77 -10.28 -3.21
C GLY A 13 3.16 -10.65 -1.86
N ILE A 14 1.88 -10.33 -1.62
CA ILE A 14 1.14 -10.78 -0.43
C ILE A 14 0.44 -12.13 -0.70
N GLY A 15 0.21 -12.47 -1.97
CA GLY A 15 -0.37 -13.75 -2.37
C GLY A 15 -1.86 -13.84 -2.04
N LEU A 16 -2.69 -12.96 -2.60
CA LEU A 16 -4.15 -12.95 -2.37
C LEU A 16 -4.80 -14.33 -2.50
N ASP A 17 -4.35 -15.11 -3.50
CA ASP A 17 -4.82 -16.46 -3.80
C ASP A 17 -4.38 -17.49 -2.74
N GLU A 18 -3.27 -17.24 -2.04
CA GLU A 18 -2.61 -18.19 -1.13
C GLU A 18 -3.00 -17.96 0.33
N VAL A 19 -3.16 -16.70 0.76
CA VAL A 19 -3.45 -16.35 2.18
C VAL A 19 -4.94 -16.12 2.48
N GLY A 20 -5.76 -15.94 1.44
CA GLY A 20 -7.19 -15.65 1.57
C GLY A 20 -7.50 -14.18 1.93
N GLU A 21 -8.71 -13.73 1.61
CA GLU A 21 -9.09 -12.31 1.63
C GLU A 21 -8.92 -11.62 3.00
N LYS A 22 -9.18 -12.32 4.11
CA LYS A 22 -9.04 -11.76 5.48
C LYS A 22 -7.59 -11.53 5.88
N ASP A 23 -6.72 -12.51 5.62
CA ASP A 23 -5.29 -12.37 5.91
C ASP A 23 -4.65 -11.35 4.97
N PHE A 24 -5.03 -11.38 3.69
CA PHE A 24 -4.61 -10.37 2.71
C PHE A 24 -5.01 -8.95 3.13
N ALA A 25 -6.23 -8.74 3.62
CA ALA A 25 -6.66 -7.45 4.16
C ALA A 25 -5.88 -7.04 5.42
N ALA A 26 -5.50 -7.99 6.28
CA ALA A 26 -4.66 -7.70 7.45
C ALA A 26 -3.25 -7.25 7.04
N ARG A 27 -2.61 -7.96 6.10
CA ARG A 27 -1.26 -7.61 5.60
C ARG A 27 -1.24 -6.31 4.81
N LEU A 28 -2.28 -6.05 4.01
CA LEU A 28 -2.45 -4.77 3.32
C LEU A 28 -2.61 -3.60 4.29
N LYS A 29 -3.28 -3.80 5.43
CA LYS A 29 -3.39 -2.77 6.48
C LYS A 29 -2.02 -2.40 7.04
N GLU A 30 -1.14 -3.38 7.25
CA GLU A 30 0.22 -3.14 7.73
C GLU A 30 1.05 -2.37 6.70
N GLU A 31 1.00 -2.78 5.43
CA GLU A 31 1.68 -2.06 4.35
C GLU A 31 1.11 -0.65 4.17
N ARG A 32 -0.21 -0.45 4.27
CA ARG A 32 -0.84 0.88 4.24
C ARG A 32 -0.26 1.82 5.30
N VAL A 33 -0.12 1.35 6.53
CA VAL A 33 0.47 2.13 7.63
C VAL A 33 1.94 2.41 7.34
N ARG A 34 2.68 1.46 6.79
CA ARG A 34 4.11 1.61 6.46
C ARG A 34 4.35 2.61 5.33
N TRP A 35 3.48 2.60 4.31
CA TRP A 35 3.52 3.50 3.15
C TRP A 35 2.88 4.86 3.43
N HIS A 36 2.35 5.08 4.63
CA HIS A 36 1.77 6.37 4.99
C HIS A 36 2.83 7.49 4.83
N PRO A 37 2.50 8.61 4.18
CA PRO A 37 3.45 9.68 3.90
C PRO A 37 4.15 10.18 5.16
N ASP A 38 3.45 10.26 6.29
CA ASP A 38 4.04 10.56 7.61
C ASP A 38 5.14 9.56 8.02
N LYS A 39 4.87 8.25 7.89
CA LYS A 39 5.85 7.20 8.21
C LYS A 39 7.04 7.24 7.27
N MET A 40 6.80 7.42 5.98
CA MET A 40 7.87 7.54 5.01
C MET A 40 8.70 8.80 5.24
N GLN A 41 8.07 9.92 5.56
CA GLN A 41 8.75 11.16 5.92
C GLN A 41 9.62 11.00 7.17
N GLN A 42 9.11 10.31 8.20
CA GLN A 42 9.87 9.99 9.41
C GLN A 42 11.07 9.08 9.09
N ARG A 43 10.88 8.07 8.24
CA ARG A 43 11.95 7.14 7.84
C ARG A 43 13.02 7.77 6.96
N LEU A 44 12.64 8.73 6.13
CA LEU A 44 13.53 9.42 5.20
C LEU A 44 14.23 10.63 5.84
N GLY A 45 14.04 10.87 7.14
CA GLY A 45 14.78 11.91 7.87
C GLY A 45 14.22 13.33 7.69
N GLY A 46 12.93 13.48 7.38
CA GLY A 46 12.20 14.75 7.43
C GLY A 46 12.32 15.64 6.19
N LYS A 47 13.47 15.68 5.51
CA LYS A 47 13.64 16.38 4.22
C LYS A 47 13.46 15.41 3.05
N VAL A 48 12.21 15.14 2.73
CA VAL A 48 11.83 14.38 1.54
C VAL A 48 11.53 15.35 0.40
N ASP A 49 12.07 15.08 -0.78
CA ASP A 49 11.78 15.86 -1.98
C ASP A 49 10.29 15.78 -2.35
N ASP A 50 9.71 16.87 -2.87
CA ASP A 50 8.29 16.92 -3.27
C ASP A 50 7.97 15.81 -4.28
N LYS A 51 8.91 15.48 -5.18
CA LYS A 51 8.74 14.39 -6.12
C LYS A 51 8.60 13.04 -5.40
N VAL A 52 9.43 12.79 -4.40
CA VAL A 52 9.39 11.56 -3.61
C VAL A 52 8.11 11.49 -2.78
N MET A 53 7.67 12.62 -2.21
CA MET A 53 6.37 12.69 -1.52
C MET A 53 5.21 12.35 -2.45
N ARG A 54 5.20 12.86 -3.69
CA ARG A 54 4.18 12.51 -4.69
C ARG A 54 4.18 11.03 -5.04
N ASP A 55 5.37 10.45 -5.23
CA ASP A 55 5.51 9.02 -5.50
C ASP A 55 5.00 8.18 -4.31
N VAL A 56 5.34 8.56 -3.06
CA VAL A 56 4.84 7.91 -1.83
C VAL A 56 3.32 8.04 -1.70
N THR A 57 2.75 9.23 -1.94
CA THR A 57 1.30 9.44 -1.91
C THR A 57 0.60 8.59 -2.97
N ALA A 58 1.16 8.47 -4.16
CA ALA A 58 0.60 7.62 -5.21
C ALA A 58 0.58 6.15 -4.80
N ILE A 59 1.66 5.65 -4.18
CA ILE A 59 1.71 4.26 -3.66
C ILE A 59 0.69 4.09 -2.53
N PHE A 60 0.64 5.02 -1.58
CA PHE A 60 -0.32 4.98 -0.48
C PHE A 60 -1.76 4.91 -0.98
N GLN A 61 -2.12 5.74 -1.97
CA GLN A 61 -3.47 5.72 -2.56
C GLN A 61 -3.79 4.39 -3.23
N VAL A 62 -2.83 3.76 -3.91
CA VAL A 62 -3.01 2.44 -4.53
C VAL A 62 -3.23 1.36 -3.46
N VAL A 63 -2.40 1.33 -2.42
CA VAL A 63 -2.53 0.36 -1.32
C VAL A 63 -3.82 0.57 -0.53
N ASP A 64 -4.18 1.83 -0.25
CA ASP A 64 -5.42 2.19 0.44
C ASP A 64 -6.67 1.77 -0.36
N ALA A 65 -6.68 2.02 -1.67
CA ALA A 65 -7.76 1.60 -2.55
C ALA A 65 -7.86 0.07 -2.62
N LEU A 66 -6.71 -0.63 -2.71
CA LEU A 66 -6.68 -2.09 -2.73
C LEU A 66 -7.19 -2.69 -1.42
N TRP A 67 -6.76 -2.14 -0.29
CA TRP A 67 -7.20 -2.56 1.04
C TRP A 67 -8.70 -2.35 1.22
N ASN A 68 -9.23 -1.19 0.81
CA ASN A 68 -10.66 -0.93 0.84
C ASN A 68 -11.45 -1.92 -0.05
N ASP A 69 -10.99 -2.25 -1.25
CA ASP A 69 -11.67 -3.21 -2.13
C ASP A 69 -11.70 -4.62 -1.50
N THR A 70 -10.57 -5.11 -0.98
CA THR A 70 -10.51 -6.42 -0.33
C THR A 70 -11.32 -6.45 0.96
N TRP A 71 -11.22 -5.43 1.81
CA TRP A 71 -11.96 -5.38 3.07
C TRP A 71 -13.47 -5.30 2.84
N LYS A 72 -13.92 -4.58 1.81
CA LYS A 72 -15.34 -4.46 1.45
C LYS A 72 -15.93 -5.75 0.85
N LYS A 73 -15.09 -6.65 0.33
CA LYS A 73 -15.52 -7.98 -0.15
C LYS A 73 -15.51 -9.05 0.94
N GLY A 74 -14.59 -8.94 1.92
CA GLY A 74 -14.40 -9.94 2.98
C GLY A 74 -14.99 -9.63 4.36
N GLY A 75 -15.59 -8.44 4.55
CA GLY A 75 -16.27 -8.00 5.78
C GLY A 75 -17.77 -8.23 5.74
#